data_AF-A0A944ESI6-F1
#
_entry.id   AF-A0A944ESI6-F1
#
_cell.length_a   1.000
_cell.length_b   1.000
_cell.length_c   1.000
_cell.angle_alpha   90.00
_cell.angle_beta   90.00
_cell.angle_gamma   90.00
#
_symmetry.space_group_name_H-M   'P 1'
#
loop_
_entity.id
_entity.type
_entity.pdbx_description
1 polymer ?
#
loop_
_entity_poly.entity_id
_entity_poly.type
_entity_poly.pdbx_seq_one_letter_code
_entity_poly.pdbx_strand_id
1 'polypeptide(L)' 'MGEKVWLEAREEARRRDGAAFDLKRFHHHALGLGPMGLDLLRAELTRKD' A
#
# COMPACT_ATOMS: atom_id res chain seq x y z
N MET A 1 3.42 -7.92 -12.77
CA MET A 1 3.50 -6.44 -12.64
C MET A 1 2.64 -5.92 -11.49
N GLY A 2 1.32 -6.16 -11.48
CA GLY A 2 0.45 -5.73 -10.36
C GLY A 2 0.85 -6.30 -9.00
N GLU A 3 1.03 -7.61 -8.88
CA GLU A 3 1.50 -8.26 -7.64
C GLU A 3 2.81 -7.67 -7.11
N LYS A 4 3.77 -7.37 -8.01
CA LYS A 4 5.04 -6.74 -7.64
C LYS A 4 4.82 -5.37 -6.99
N VAL A 5 3.93 -4.54 -7.53
CA VAL A 5 3.58 -3.23 -6.95
C VAL A 5 2.95 -3.39 -5.57
N TRP A 6 2.06 -4.38 -5.40
CA TRP A 6 1.47 -4.69 -4.09
C TRP A 6 2.50 -5.09 -3.04
N LEU A 7 3.43 -5.99 -3.40
CA LEU A 7 4.48 -6.44 -2.49
C LEU A 7 5.42 -5.30 -2.13
N GLU A 8 5.87 -4.50 -3.11
CA GLU A 8 6.76 -3.37 -2.87
C GLU A 8 6.11 -2.31 -1.97
N ALA A 9 4.87 -1.91 -2.27
CA ALA A 9 4.14 -0.92 -1.47
C ALA A 9 3.88 -1.41 -0.04
N ARG A 10 3.54 -2.70 0.14
CA ARG A 10 3.34 -3.28 1.47
C ARG A 10 4.62 -3.29 2.29
N GLU A 11 5.75 -3.68 1.68
CA GLU A 11 7.03 -3.68 2.40
C GLU A 11 7.48 -2.25 2.74
N GLU A 12 7.18 -1.27 1.88
CA GLU A 12 7.44 0.13 2.16
C GLU A 12 6.57 0.68 3.30
N ALA A 13 5.27 0.41 3.30
CA ALA A 13 4.37 0.74 4.41
C ALA A 13 4.83 0.07 5.72
N ARG A 14 5.26 -1.20 5.66
CA ARG A 14 5.81 -1.90 6.84
C ARG A 14 7.10 -1.25 7.35
N ARG A 15 8.03 -0.87 6.47
CA ARG A 15 9.26 -0.17 6.87
C ARG A 15 8.98 1.20 7.49
N ARG A 16 8.01 1.94 6.92
CA ARG A 16 7.63 3.27 7.38
C ARG A 16 6.92 3.24 8.73
N ASP A 17 5.96 2.32 8.90
CA ASP A 17 5.07 2.30 10.06
C ASP A 17 5.62 1.41 11.20
N GLY A 18 6.60 0.55 10.92
CA GLY A 18 7.30 -0.26 11.91
C GLY A 18 6.34 -1.11 12.75
N ALA A 19 6.42 -1.00 14.07
CA ALA A 19 5.54 -1.72 15.00
C ALA A 19 4.05 -1.28 14.91
N ALA A 20 3.77 -0.12 14.32
CA ALA A 20 2.41 0.37 14.09
C ALA A 20 1.78 -0.14 12.78
N PHE A 21 2.53 -0.89 11.97
CA PHE A 21 2.02 -1.45 10.71
C PHE A 21 0.90 -2.46 10.98
N ASP A 22 -0.27 -2.21 10.39
CA ASP A 22 -1.41 -3.12 10.42
C ASP A 22 -1.74 -3.59 8.99
N LEU A 23 -1.58 -4.90 8.78
CA LEU A 23 -1.83 -5.53 7.49
C LEU A 23 -3.29 -5.45 7.05
N LYS A 24 -4.24 -5.56 7.98
CA LYS A 24 -5.68 -5.48 7.69
C LYS A 24 -6.04 -4.05 7.30
N ARG A 25 -5.52 -3.05 8.01
CA ARG A 25 -5.73 -1.63 7.67
C ARG A 25 -5.12 -1.28 6.31
N PHE A 26 -3.93 -1.79 6.01
CA PHE A 26 -3.30 -1.63 4.70
C PHE A 26 -4.20 -2.16 3.57
N HIS A 27 -4.68 -3.40 3.66
CA HIS A 27 -5.56 -3.97 2.63
C HIS A 27 -6.90 -3.26 2.54
N HIS A 28 -7.49 -2.86 3.68
CA HIS A 28 -8.74 -2.12 3.69
C HIS A 28 -8.60 -0.78 2.96
N HIS A 29 -7.52 -0.03 3.23
CA HIS A 29 -7.22 1.19 2.51
C HIS A 29 -7.01 0.93 1.01
N ALA A 30 -6.17 -0.05 0.66
CA ALA A 30 -5.85 -0.37 -0.72
C ALA A 30 -7.06 -0.82 -1.56
N LEU A 31 -7.97 -1.61 -0.99
CA LEU A 31 -9.22 -2.01 -1.65
C LEU A 31 -10.23 -0.85 -1.71
N GLY A 32 -10.24 0.03 -0.71
CA GLY A 32 -11.11 1.21 -0.67
C GLY A 32 -10.78 2.27 -1.72
N LEU A 33 -9.57 2.28 -2.26
CA LEU A 33 -9.15 3.16 -3.36
C LEU A 33 -9.85 2.85 -4.69
N GLY A 34 -10.39 1.63 -4.85
CA GLY A 34 -11.02 1.19 -6.09
C GLY A 34 -10.03 0.91 -7.23
N PRO A 35 -10.53 0.58 -8.44
CA PRO A 35 -9.68 0.27 -9.59
C PRO A 35 -8.96 1.52 -10.11
N MET A 36 -7.64 1.42 -10.27
CA MET A 36 -6.79 2.51 -10.77
C MET A 36 -5.52 1.99 -11.44
N GLY A 37 -4.78 2.90 -12.07
CA GLY A 37 -3.46 2.60 -12.62
C GLY A 37 -2.45 2.23 -11.53
N LEU A 38 -1.50 1.34 -11.86
CA LEU A 38 -0.53 0.82 -10.90
C LEU A 38 0.38 1.90 -10.31
N ASP A 39 0.70 2.94 -11.07
CA ASP A 39 1.53 4.05 -10.58
C ASP A 39 0.78 4.88 -9.52
N LEU A 40 -0.51 5.13 -9.73
CA LEU A 40 -1.36 5.82 -8.76
C LEU A 40 -1.55 4.96 -7.51
N LEU A 41 -1.79 3.66 -7.68
CA LEU A 41 -1.89 2.72 -6.56
C LEU A 41 -0.61 2.74 -5.72
N ARG A 42 0.58 2.70 -6.37
CA ARG A 42 1.85 2.79 -5.66
C ARG A 42 1.96 4.08 -4.86
N ALA A 43 1.64 5.23 -5.46
CA ALA A 43 1.74 6.52 -4.81
C ALA A 43 0.82 6.65 -3.59
N GLU A 44 -0.43 6.18 -3.69
CA GLU A 44 -1.37 6.22 -2.57
C GLU A 44 -0.92 5.30 -1.42
N LEU A 45 -0.43 4.09 -1.73
CA LEU A 45 -0.02 3.13 -0.70
C LEU A 45 1.30 3.47 0.00
N THR A 46 2.14 4.34 -0.58
CA THR A 46 3.41 4.77 0.03
C THR A 46 3.37 6.18 0.62
N ARG A 47 2.29 6.95 0.40
CA ARG A 47 2.09 8.27 1.02
C ARG A 47 1.99 8.18 2.53
N LYS A 48 2.71 9.07 3.22
CA LYS A 48 2.60 9.26 4.67
C LYS A 48 1.47 10.27 4.93
N ASP A 49 0.53 9.91 5.79
CA ASP A 49 -0.47 10.84 6.34
C ASP A 49 0.17 11.83 7.33
#